data_AF-A0A2T4LJS0-F1
#
_entry.id   AF-A0A2T4LJS0-F1
#
_cell.length_a   1.000
_cell.length_b   1.000
_cell.length_c   1.000
_cell.angle_alpha   90.00
_cell.angle_beta   90.00
_cell.angle_gamma   90.00
#
_symmetry.space_group_name_H-M   'P 1'
#
loop_
_entity.id
_entity.type
_entity.pdbx_description
1 polymer ?
#
loop_
_entity_poly.entity_id
_entity_poly.type
_entity_poly.pdbx_seq_one_letter_code
_entity_poly.pdbx_strand_id
1 'polypeptide(L)' 'MFKTYINKQLSLKILEESDTQALFNVVDESRTYLAEWLPFVNLTKSSDDTK' A
#
# COMPACT_ATOMS: atom_id res chain seq x y z
N MET A 1 -0.76 13.46 11.65
CA MET A 1 -0.55 13.09 10.23
C MET A 1 0.27 14.14 9.49
N PHE A 2 1.49 13.78 9.11
CA PHE A 2 2.31 14.54 8.15
C PHE A 2 1.78 14.29 6.73
N LYS A 3 1.59 15.37 5.94
CA LYS A 3 1.06 15.27 4.57
C LYS A 3 1.69 16.33 3.68
N THR A 4 2.34 15.89 2.60
CA THR A 4 2.97 16.76 1.59
C THR A 4 2.13 16.74 0.33
N TYR A 5 1.63 17.88 -0.10
CA TYR A 5 0.82 17.99 -1.32
C TYR A 5 1.73 18.01 -2.56
N ILE A 6 1.47 17.12 -3.53
CA ILE A 6 2.08 17.18 -4.85
C ILE A 6 1.30 18.17 -5.73
N ASN A 7 -0.03 18.18 -5.60
CA ASN A 7 -0.91 19.15 -6.27
C ASN A 7 -2.25 19.26 -5.50
N LYS A 8 -3.26 19.92 -6.10
CA LYS A 8 -4.57 20.16 -5.48
C LYS A 8 -5.38 18.88 -5.17
N GLN A 9 -5.07 17.76 -5.82
CA GLN A 9 -5.81 16.50 -5.70
C GLN A 9 -4.95 15.34 -5.17
N LEU A 10 -3.62 15.51 -5.12
CA LEU A 10 -2.67 14.46 -4.78
C LEU A 10 -1.72 14.90 -3.67
N SER A 11 -1.47 13.97 -2.75
CA SER A 11 -0.62 14.19 -1.59
C SER A 11 0.07 12.91 -1.16
N LEU A 12 1.27 13.05 -0.64
CA LEU A 12 2.01 12.01 0.05
C LEU A 12 1.76 12.12 1.55
N LYS A 13 1.69 10.97 2.22
CA LYS A 13 1.66 10.89 3.68
C LYS A 13 2.62 9.79 4.13
N ILE A 14 3.06 9.88 5.37
CA ILE A 14 3.72 8.76 6.04
C ILE A 14 2.65 7.71 6.33
N LEU A 15 2.99 6.44 6.12
CA LEU A 15 2.10 5.32 6.43
C LEU A 15 1.86 5.23 7.94
N GLU A 16 0.60 5.12 8.32
CA GLU A 16 0.16 4.90 9.70
C GLU A 16 -0.60 3.56 9.77
N GLU A 17 -0.69 2.92 10.94
CA GLU A 17 -1.36 1.61 11.09
C GLU A 17 -2.82 1.60 10.60
N SER A 18 -3.51 2.73 10.67
CA SER A 18 -4.87 2.87 10.13
C SER A 18 -4.95 2.70 8.61
N ASP A 19 -3.84 2.86 7.90
CA ASP A 19 -3.76 2.78 6.45
C ASP A 19 -3.53 1.36 5.93
N THR A 20 -3.14 0.45 6.82
CA THR A 20 -2.79 -0.94 6.49
C THR A 20 -3.89 -1.63 5.69
N GLN A 21 -5.17 -1.47 6.08
CA GLN A 21 -6.28 -2.10 5.37
C GLN A 21 -6.47 -1.54 3.96
N ALA A 22 -6.41 -0.23 3.79
CA ALA A 22 -6.60 0.41 2.50
C ALA A 22 -5.44 0.08 1.55
N LEU A 23 -4.20 0.08 2.06
CA LEU A 23 -3.02 -0.32 1.31
C LEU A 23 -3.08 -1.79 0.89
N PHE A 24 -3.45 -2.68 1.82
CA PHE A 24 -3.59 -4.11 1.54
C PHE A 24 -4.60 -4.37 0.42
N ASN A 25 -5.78 -3.73 0.47
CA ASN A 25 -6.81 -3.92 -0.57
C ASN A 25 -6.30 -3.54 -1.96
N VAL A 26 -5.57 -2.42 -2.10
CA VAL A 26 -5.00 -2.00 -3.39
C VAL A 26 -3.96 -2.99 -3.90
N VAL A 27 -3.11 -3.50 -3.00
CA VAL A 27 -2.10 -4.51 -3.34
C VAL A 27 -2.77 -5.83 -3.73
N ASP A 28 -3.83 -6.23 -3.03
CA ASP A 28 -4.54 -7.49 -3.28
C ASP A 28 -5.32 -7.47 -4.60
N GLU A 29 -6.03 -6.37 -4.88
CA GLU A 29 -6.73 -6.16 -6.16
C GLU A 29 -5.77 -6.17 -7.36
N SER A 30 -4.55 -5.66 -7.18
CA SER A 30 -3.54 -5.58 -8.22
C SER A 30 -2.47 -6.67 -8.13
N ARG A 31 -2.68 -7.70 -7.29
CA ARG A 31 -1.67 -8.70 -6.90
C ARG A 31 -1.07 -9.41 -8.11
N THR A 32 -1.91 -9.81 -9.07
CA THR A 32 -1.47 -10.54 -10.27
C THR A 32 -0.44 -9.74 -11.07
N TYR A 33 -0.70 -8.45 -11.29
CA TYR A 33 0.20 -7.58 -12.04
C TYR A 33 1.40 -7.13 -11.21
N LEU A 34 1.19 -6.80 -9.93
CA LEU A 34 2.26 -6.38 -9.04
C LEU A 34 3.26 -7.51 -8.75
N ALA A 35 2.81 -8.76 -8.70
CA ALA A 35 3.67 -9.92 -8.47
C ALA A 35 4.71 -10.15 -9.58
N GLU A 36 4.47 -9.63 -10.80
CA GLU A 36 5.46 -9.68 -11.90
C GLU A 36 6.67 -8.77 -11.62
N TRP A 37 6.45 -7.64 -10.95
CA TRP A 37 7.46 -6.61 -10.74
C TRP A 37 7.99 -6.55 -9.30
N LEU A 38 7.19 -6.99 -8.33
CA LEU A 38 7.44 -6.90 -6.90
C LEU A 38 7.35 -8.30 -6.27
N PRO A 39 8.47 -9.05 -6.20
CA PRO A 39 8.47 -10.43 -5.71
C PRO A 39 8.00 -10.57 -4.25
N PHE A 40 8.08 -9.50 -3.45
CA PHE A 40 7.58 -9.51 -2.07
C PHE A 40 6.05 -9.56 -1.98
N VAL A 41 5.31 -9.14 -3.01
CA VAL A 41 3.85 -9.15 -3.01
C VAL A 41 3.30 -10.59 -2.95
N ASN A 42 4.05 -11.58 -3.47
CA ASN A 42 3.71 -13.00 -3.29
C ASN A 42 3.99 -13.51 -1.87
N LEU A 43 4.84 -12.83 -1.11
CA LEU A 43 5.18 -13.19 0.27
C LEU A 43 4.21 -12.56 1.27
N THR A 44 3.58 -11.42 0.94
CA THR A 44 2.58 -10.74 1.77
C THR A 44 1.20 -11.39 1.61
N LYS A 45 0.87 -12.34 2.48
CA LYS A 45 -0.39 -13.11 2.40
C LYS A 45 -1.45 -12.65 3.40
N SER A 46 -1.08 -11.87 4.39
CA SER A 46 -1.99 -11.32 5.40
C SER A 46 -1.70 -9.85 5.68
N SER A 47 -2.71 -9.11 6.15
CA SER A 47 -2.55 -7.72 6.63
C SER A 47 -1.56 -7.61 7.80
N ASP A 48 -1.36 -8.69 8.56
CA ASP A 48 -0.34 -8.78 9.62
C ASP A 48 1.11 -8.77 9.08
N ASP A 49 1.33 -9.14 7.82
CA ASP A 49 2.67 -9.08 7.20
C ASP A 49 3.07 -7.64 6.80
N THR A 50 2.15 -6.67 6.93
CA THR A 50 2.35 -5.26 6.51
C THR A 50 2.41 -4.30 7.71
N LYS A 51 2.69 -4.85 8.90
CA LYS A 51 2.74 -4.13 10.17
C LYS A 51 4.13 -3.57 10.48
#